data_AF-A0A830BBV0-F1
#
_entry.id   AF-A0A830BBV0-F1
#
_cell.length_a   1.000
_cell.length_b   1.000
_cell.length_c   1.000
_cell.angle_alpha   90.00
_cell.angle_beta   90.00
_cell.angle_gamma   90.00
#
_symmetry.space_group_name_H-M   'P 1'
#
loop_
_entity.id
_entity.type
_entity.pdbx_description
1 polymer ?
#
loop_
_entity_poly.entity_id
_entity_poly.type
_entity_poly.pdbx_seq_one_letter_code
_entity_poly.pdbx_strand_id
1 'polypeptide(L)'
;MCCAAGATQIDNPNPETLDLREEYANAFRTESYNDFWTHVLALNKGHLTTHRSLSSTTAARLPSYRLFAEHLLDPDQPTVTRILGLTRTRPKIFALLSDYFSLTSDASHLCGLLLKDIDRIRKRYKLSLKDPLEPTQKNGPARITLFSRSNPFCAAAPSMSRFQAVQTGCSNLLKQIESRRDKTQAEIRRLKKLKYGSAVLLVALTASLVVIVASHGFVMLVAGPGLMAGSLELVSTEKLGRLSAQLDTAAKGTYILLRDLDTVSRLVARLNNELEHVEGLVQLWLQRRDDRLQASEEVASQLRKNNQSFIEQLDELEEHLYLCFMTINRARNLVTKEILNSSTISTLNSPNPL
;
A
#
# COMPACT_ATOMS: atom_id res chain seq x y z
N MET A 1 -3.93 -31.22 70.45
CA MET A 1 -2.69 -30.46 70.20
C MET A 1 -1.98 -31.12 69.03
N CYS A 2 -1.39 -30.34 68.11
CA CYS A 2 -1.02 -30.66 66.69
C CYS A 2 -2.10 -30.21 65.71
N CYS A 3 -2.12 -28.96 65.25
CA CYS A 3 -1.24 -28.26 64.28
C CYS A 3 -1.70 -28.43 62.83
N ALA A 4 -2.10 -27.30 62.25
CA ALA A 4 -2.55 -27.10 60.89
C ALA A 4 -1.40 -27.17 59.88
N ALA A 5 -1.73 -27.58 58.65
CA ALA A 5 -1.02 -27.16 57.45
C ALA A 5 -2.07 -26.77 56.41
N GLY A 6 -2.19 -25.46 56.17
CA GLY A 6 -3.07 -24.88 55.16
C GLY A 6 -2.53 -25.22 53.77
N ALA A 7 -3.42 -25.67 52.89
CA ALA A 7 -3.15 -25.74 51.47
C ALA A 7 -3.22 -24.32 50.90
N THR A 8 -2.06 -23.76 50.57
CA THR A 8 -1.92 -22.51 49.83
C THR A 8 -2.46 -22.74 48.42
N GLN A 9 -3.62 -22.14 48.14
CA GLN A 9 -4.13 -21.99 46.79
C GLN A 9 -3.19 -21.02 46.06
N ILE A 10 -2.32 -21.57 45.21
CA ILE A 10 -1.52 -20.77 44.29
C ILE A 10 -2.49 -20.29 43.21
N ASP A 11 -2.92 -19.04 43.33
CA ASP A 11 -3.52 -18.28 42.23
C ASP A 11 -2.51 -18.26 41.08
N ASN A 12 -2.76 -19.08 40.06
CA ASN A 12 -2.13 -18.90 38.77
C ASN A 12 -2.65 -17.59 38.18
N PRO A 13 -1.79 -16.59 37.91
CA PRO A 13 -2.22 -15.46 37.11
C PRO A 13 -2.59 -16.00 35.73
N ASN A 14 -3.87 -15.86 35.38
CA ASN A 14 -4.40 -16.08 34.05
C ASN A 14 -3.42 -15.44 33.05
N PRO A 15 -2.84 -16.16 32.08
CA PRO A 15 -2.02 -15.53 31.08
C PRO A 15 -2.93 -14.50 30.41
N GLU A 16 -2.53 -13.22 30.46
CA GLU A 16 -3.12 -12.18 29.64
C GLU A 16 -3.20 -12.77 28.24
N THR A 17 -4.41 -13.15 27.85
CA THR A 17 -4.70 -13.56 26.48
C THR A 17 -4.59 -12.25 25.74
N LEU A 18 -3.36 -11.95 25.32
CA LEU A 18 -3.04 -10.86 24.42
C LEU A 18 -4.00 -11.06 23.25
N ASP A 19 -5.07 -10.28 23.22
CA ASP A 19 -6.09 -10.43 22.20
C ASP A 19 -5.44 -9.93 20.92
N LEU A 20 -4.79 -10.86 20.22
CA LEU A 20 -4.12 -10.60 18.96
C LEU A 20 -5.08 -9.95 17.96
N ARG A 21 -6.41 -10.11 18.12
CA ARG A 21 -7.43 -9.42 17.31
C ARG A 21 -7.59 -7.96 17.72
N GLU A 22 -7.56 -7.65 19.01
CA GLU A 22 -7.56 -6.27 19.51
C GLU A 22 -6.25 -5.56 19.19
N GLU A 23 -5.11 -6.22 19.36
CA GLU A 23 -3.79 -5.70 18.99
C GLU A 23 -3.68 -5.52 17.46
N TYR A 24 -4.16 -6.48 16.67
CA TYR A 24 -4.27 -6.34 15.20
C TYR A 24 -5.21 -5.19 14.83
N ALA A 25 -6.41 -5.09 15.43
CA ALA A 25 -7.34 -4.00 15.18
C ALA A 25 -6.77 -2.63 15.58
N ASN A 26 -6.02 -2.56 16.68
CA ASN A 26 -5.35 -1.34 17.12
C ASN A 26 -4.14 -1.00 16.25
N ALA A 27 -3.45 -2.00 15.68
CA ALA A 27 -2.43 -1.78 14.65
C ALA A 27 -3.01 -1.17 13.36
N PHE A 28 -4.31 -1.41 13.07
CA PHE A 28 -5.03 -0.72 11.98
C PHE A 28 -5.59 0.65 12.39
N ARG A 29 -5.94 0.87 13.66
CA ARG A 29 -6.41 2.17 14.20
C ARG A 29 -5.27 3.17 14.45
N THR A 30 -4.42 3.38 13.45
CA THR A 30 -3.47 4.51 13.46
C THR A 30 -4.23 5.84 13.34
N GLU A 31 -3.59 6.98 13.69
CA GLU A 31 -4.18 8.31 13.41
C GLU A 31 -4.66 8.43 11.96
N SER A 32 -3.89 7.87 11.00
CA SER A 32 -4.28 7.86 9.58
C SER A 32 -5.58 7.11 9.28
N TYR A 33 -5.93 6.09 10.09
CA TYR A 33 -7.22 5.42 10.00
C TYR A 33 -8.34 6.32 10.53
N ASN A 34 -8.16 6.93 11.70
CA ASN A 34 -9.17 7.82 12.28
C ASN A 34 -9.42 9.08 11.43
N ASP A 35 -8.36 9.70 10.91
CA ASP A 35 -8.44 10.87 10.02
C ASP A 35 -9.18 10.53 8.73
N PHE A 36 -8.84 9.40 8.13
CA PHE A 36 -9.54 8.87 6.96
C PHE A 36 -11.03 8.64 7.24
N TRP A 37 -11.38 8.01 8.37
CA TRP A 37 -12.77 7.78 8.76
C TRP A 37 -13.54 9.06 9.03
N THR A 38 -12.86 10.08 9.57
CA THR A 38 -13.44 11.42 9.76
C THR A 38 -13.84 12.04 8.42
N HIS A 39 -13.00 11.93 7.39
CA HIS A 39 -13.32 12.40 6.04
C HIS A 39 -14.46 11.61 5.39
N VAL A 40 -14.45 10.29 5.53
CA VAL A 40 -15.52 9.40 5.04
C VAL A 40 -16.87 9.73 5.69
N LEU A 41 -16.90 10.00 6.99
CA LEU A 41 -18.11 10.40 7.71
C LEU A 41 -18.59 11.79 7.31
N ALA A 42 -17.66 12.73 7.05
CA ALA A 42 -17.98 14.07 6.57
C ALA A 42 -18.66 14.06 5.19
N LEU A 43 -18.22 13.18 4.29
CA LEU A 43 -18.85 12.96 2.97
C LEU A 43 -20.22 12.27 3.06
N ASN A 44 -20.55 11.63 4.19
CA ASN A 44 -21.72 10.77 4.39
C ASN A 44 -22.91 11.45 5.10
N LYS A 45 -23.06 12.78 5.03
CA LYS A 45 -24.15 13.51 5.73
C LYS A 45 -25.60 13.20 5.27
N GLY A 46 -25.87 12.12 4.52
CA GLY A 46 -27.22 11.85 4.00
C GLY A 46 -27.65 10.41 3.64
N HIS A 47 -26.88 9.34 3.90
CA HIS A 47 -27.26 8.03 3.33
C HIS A 47 -26.94 6.78 4.16
N LEU A 48 -27.32 6.74 5.45
CA LEU A 48 -27.31 5.49 6.23
C LEU A 48 -28.71 4.90 6.41
N THR A 49 -29.06 3.94 5.54
CA THR A 49 -29.97 2.86 5.93
C THR A 49 -29.12 1.68 6.43
N THR A 50 -29.08 1.52 7.75
CA THR A 50 -28.37 0.45 8.47
C THR A 50 -28.93 -0.92 8.08
N HIS A 51 -28.23 -1.67 7.23
CA HIS A 51 -28.44 -3.12 7.12
C HIS A 51 -27.46 -3.82 8.06
N ARG A 52 -27.91 -4.07 9.30
CA ARG A 52 -27.21 -4.88 10.29
C ARG A 52 -27.24 -6.34 9.82
N SER A 53 -26.20 -6.79 9.13
CA SER A 53 -25.98 -8.22 8.87
C SER A 53 -25.34 -8.84 10.11
N LEU A 54 -25.99 -9.84 10.71
CA LEU A 54 -25.45 -10.68 11.78
C LEU A 54 -24.41 -11.64 11.19
N SER A 55 -23.23 -11.13 10.83
CA SER A 55 -21.99 -11.91 10.77
C SER A 55 -20.85 -10.91 10.85
N SER A 56 -20.09 -10.96 11.95
CA SER A 56 -19.09 -9.95 12.28
C SER A 56 -17.80 -10.20 11.50
N THR A 57 -17.81 -9.90 10.19
CA THR A 57 -16.59 -9.63 9.42
C THR A 57 -16.36 -8.13 9.35
N THR A 58 -15.11 -7.70 9.31
CA THR A 58 -14.66 -6.30 9.19
C THR A 58 -15.31 -5.61 7.98
N ALA A 59 -15.60 -6.37 6.91
CA ALA A 59 -16.32 -5.94 5.71
C ALA A 59 -17.73 -5.36 5.98
N ALA A 60 -18.47 -5.87 6.98
CA ALA A 60 -19.80 -5.34 7.36
C ALA A 60 -19.73 -3.96 8.02
N ARG A 61 -18.53 -3.53 8.50
CA ARG A 61 -18.28 -2.22 9.11
C ARG A 61 -17.81 -1.16 8.10
N LEU A 62 -17.57 -1.52 6.83
CA LEU A 62 -17.11 -0.63 5.76
C LEU A 62 -18.16 -0.23 4.68
N PRO A 63 -19.49 -0.13 4.93
CA PRO A 63 -20.46 0.31 3.91
C PRO A 63 -20.11 1.66 3.25
N SER A 64 -19.46 2.55 3.98
CA SER A 64 -19.05 3.87 3.51
C SER A 64 -17.83 3.84 2.60
N TYR A 65 -16.92 2.87 2.73
CA TYR A 65 -15.72 2.78 1.89
C TYR A 65 -16.06 2.41 0.43
N ARG A 66 -17.11 1.61 0.20
CA ARG A 66 -17.67 1.32 -1.14
C ARG A 66 -18.06 2.58 -1.91
N LEU A 67 -18.51 3.61 -1.20
CA LEU A 67 -19.05 4.84 -1.80
C LEU A 67 -17.95 5.84 -2.17
N PHE A 68 -16.79 5.78 -1.52
CA PHE A 68 -15.79 6.85 -1.63
C PHE A 68 -14.46 6.42 -2.25
N ALA A 69 -14.22 5.14 -2.57
CA ALA A 69 -12.96 4.64 -3.15
C ALA A 69 -12.31 5.55 -4.21
N GLU A 70 -13.10 6.20 -5.06
CA GLU A 70 -12.63 7.11 -6.12
C GLU A 70 -12.24 8.53 -5.65
N HIS A 71 -12.75 8.96 -4.50
CA HIS A 71 -12.52 10.29 -3.88
C HIS A 71 -11.54 10.23 -2.69
N LEU A 72 -10.98 9.06 -2.41
CA LEU A 72 -10.19 8.82 -1.20
C LEU A 72 -8.69 9.01 -1.39
N LEU A 73 -8.21 9.27 -2.60
CA LEU A 73 -6.77 9.44 -2.83
C LEU A 73 -6.28 10.70 -2.10
N ASP A 74 -5.46 10.51 -1.07
CA ASP A 74 -4.96 11.60 -0.23
C ASP A 74 -3.43 11.50 -0.06
N PRO A 75 -2.66 12.55 -0.44
CA PRO A 75 -3.11 13.72 -1.23
C PRO A 75 -3.56 13.32 -2.64
N ASP A 76 -4.51 14.07 -3.19
CA ASP A 76 -4.99 13.85 -4.56
C ASP A 76 -3.93 14.20 -5.62
N GLN A 77 -4.15 13.77 -6.86
CA GLN A 77 -3.17 13.96 -7.93
C GLN A 77 -2.90 15.45 -8.27
N PRO A 78 -3.90 16.34 -8.32
CA PRO A 78 -3.67 17.77 -8.48
C PRO A 78 -2.83 18.39 -7.35
N THR A 79 -3.09 18.02 -6.10
CA THR A 79 -2.38 18.52 -4.92
C THR A 79 -0.91 18.11 -4.97
N VAL A 80 -0.64 16.84 -5.26
CA VAL A 80 0.73 16.35 -5.46
C VAL A 80 1.41 17.11 -6.59
N THR A 81 0.75 17.29 -7.73
CA THR A 81 1.33 17.97 -8.89
C THR A 81 1.73 19.40 -8.54
N ARG A 82 0.88 20.11 -7.79
CA ARG A 82 1.18 21.44 -7.26
C ARG A 82 2.36 21.42 -6.30
N ILE A 83 2.38 20.50 -5.34
CA ILE A 83 3.49 20.37 -4.38
C ILE A 83 4.80 20.12 -5.12
N LEU A 84 4.82 19.14 -6.03
CA LEU A 84 6.00 18.83 -6.83
C LEU A 84 6.46 20.04 -7.65
N GLY A 85 5.54 20.77 -8.29
CA GLY A 85 5.85 21.98 -9.06
C GLY A 85 6.42 23.13 -8.23
N LEU A 86 6.04 23.25 -6.96
CA LEU A 86 6.58 24.24 -6.02
C LEU A 86 7.94 23.81 -5.44
N THR A 87 8.24 22.51 -5.44
CA THR A 87 9.52 22.00 -4.91
C THR A 87 10.64 22.05 -5.95
N ARG A 88 11.76 22.71 -5.61
CA ARG A 88 12.96 22.72 -6.45
C ARG A 88 13.74 21.42 -6.34
N THR A 89 13.22 20.36 -6.96
CA THR A 89 13.82 19.02 -6.98
C THR A 89 14.70 18.80 -8.22
N ARG A 90 15.65 17.86 -8.14
CA ARG A 90 16.45 17.48 -9.32
C ARG A 90 15.52 16.81 -10.36
N PRO A 91 15.63 17.11 -11.67
CA PRO A 91 14.70 16.63 -12.69
C PRO A 91 14.47 15.11 -12.69
N LYS A 92 15.53 14.32 -12.48
CA LYS A 92 15.45 12.85 -12.44
C LYS A 92 14.68 12.31 -11.22
N ILE A 93 14.68 13.03 -10.11
CA ILE A 93 13.95 12.63 -8.88
C ILE A 93 12.52 13.13 -8.96
N PHE A 94 12.31 14.33 -9.50
CA PHE A 94 10.99 14.82 -9.86
C PHE A 94 10.23 13.80 -10.71
N ALA A 95 10.86 13.27 -11.77
CA ALA A 95 10.27 12.24 -12.62
C ALA A 95 9.87 10.98 -11.82
N LEU A 96 10.77 10.43 -11.02
CA LEU A 96 10.49 9.23 -10.21
C LEU A 96 9.38 9.45 -9.17
N LEU A 97 9.32 10.63 -8.54
CA LEU A 97 8.25 10.97 -7.61
C LEU A 97 6.91 11.17 -8.34
N SER A 98 6.93 11.81 -9.51
CA SER A 98 5.75 11.93 -10.37
C SER A 98 5.22 10.56 -10.79
N ASP A 99 6.11 9.65 -11.20
CA ASP A 99 5.76 8.27 -11.56
C ASP A 99 5.20 7.51 -10.34
N TYR A 100 5.79 7.70 -9.15
CA TYR A 100 5.27 7.15 -7.89
C TYR A 100 3.84 7.57 -7.59
N PHE A 101 3.54 8.86 -7.69
CA PHE A 101 2.19 9.34 -7.42
C PHE A 101 1.19 8.95 -8.52
N SER A 102 1.63 8.92 -9.78
CA SER A 102 0.78 8.45 -10.88
C SER A 102 0.42 6.98 -10.70
N LEU A 103 1.42 6.14 -10.39
CA LEU A 103 1.22 4.71 -10.23
C LEU A 103 0.40 4.35 -8.99
N THR A 104 0.58 5.06 -7.87
CA THR A 104 -0.27 4.89 -6.68
C THR A 104 -1.72 5.35 -6.94
N SER A 105 -1.92 6.34 -7.82
CA SER A 105 -3.26 6.72 -8.31
C SER A 105 -3.87 5.61 -9.17
N ASP A 106 -3.10 5.02 -10.10
CA ASP A 106 -3.57 3.91 -10.94
C ASP A 106 -3.93 2.67 -10.10
N ALA A 107 -3.12 2.36 -9.08
CA ALA A 107 -3.41 1.27 -8.14
C ALA A 107 -4.68 1.52 -7.33
N SER A 108 -4.88 2.74 -6.84
CA SER A 108 -6.10 3.16 -6.15
C SER A 108 -7.33 3.00 -7.06
N HIS A 109 -7.23 3.45 -8.32
CA HIS A 109 -8.29 3.29 -9.30
C HIS A 109 -8.60 1.81 -9.60
N LEU A 110 -7.56 0.97 -9.73
CA LEU A 110 -7.69 -0.47 -9.91
C LEU A 110 -8.42 -1.12 -8.73
N CYS A 111 -8.07 -0.76 -7.48
CA CYS A 111 -8.79 -1.25 -6.31
C CYS A 111 -10.29 -0.87 -6.37
N GLY A 112 -10.61 0.33 -6.85
CA GLY A 112 -11.99 0.78 -7.06
C GLY A 112 -12.73 -0.04 -8.12
N LEU A 113 -12.07 -0.38 -9.22
CA LEU A 113 -12.63 -1.27 -10.25
C LEU A 113 -12.94 -2.66 -9.69
N LEU A 114 -12.01 -3.24 -8.93
CA LEU A 114 -12.20 -4.56 -8.32
C LEU A 114 -13.35 -4.55 -7.30
N LEU A 115 -13.49 -3.49 -6.49
CA LEU A 115 -14.63 -3.34 -5.59
C LEU A 115 -15.96 -3.29 -6.35
N LYS A 116 -16.02 -2.59 -7.50
CA LYS A 116 -17.20 -2.58 -8.37
C LYS A 116 -17.50 -3.96 -8.95
N ASP A 117 -16.47 -4.72 -9.29
CA ASP A 117 -16.63 -6.09 -9.82
C ASP A 117 -17.16 -7.04 -8.73
N ILE A 118 -16.68 -6.91 -7.49
CA ILE A 118 -17.21 -7.63 -6.33
C ILE A 118 -18.69 -7.30 -6.11
N ASP A 119 -19.07 -6.02 -6.11
CA ASP A 119 -20.48 -5.61 -5.93
C ASP A 119 -21.39 -6.16 -7.04
N ARG A 120 -20.92 -6.15 -8.29
CA ARG A 120 -21.64 -6.77 -9.42
C ARG A 120 -21.84 -8.27 -9.21
N ILE A 121 -20.80 -8.99 -8.77
CA ILE A 121 -20.92 -10.42 -8.46
C ILE A 121 -21.94 -10.64 -7.35
N ARG A 122 -21.87 -9.90 -6.24
CA ARG A 122 -22.80 -10.05 -5.12
C ARG A 122 -24.25 -9.77 -5.51
N LYS A 123 -24.49 -8.73 -6.31
CA LYS A 123 -25.84 -8.40 -6.84
C LYS A 123 -26.39 -9.53 -7.68
N ARG A 124 -25.58 -10.05 -8.62
CA ARG A 124 -25.95 -11.24 -9.39
C ARG A 124 -26.26 -12.38 -8.44
N TYR A 125 -25.35 -12.69 -7.53
CA TYR A 125 -25.44 -13.81 -6.58
C TYR A 125 -26.74 -13.79 -5.78
N LYS A 126 -27.10 -12.63 -5.23
CA LYS A 126 -28.36 -12.41 -4.52
C LYS A 126 -29.60 -12.62 -5.42
N LEU A 127 -29.55 -12.24 -6.69
CA LEU A 127 -30.64 -12.51 -7.65
C LEU A 127 -30.81 -14.02 -7.90
N SER A 128 -29.73 -14.81 -7.90
CA SER A 128 -29.85 -16.27 -8.06
C SER A 128 -30.44 -16.98 -6.85
N LEU A 129 -30.20 -16.46 -5.64
CA LEU A 129 -30.70 -17.08 -4.40
C LEU A 129 -32.16 -16.71 -4.08
N LYS A 130 -32.64 -15.55 -4.56
CA LYS A 130 -33.97 -15.03 -4.20
C LYS A 130 -35.13 -15.63 -4.98
N ASP A 131 -34.88 -16.28 -6.11
CA ASP A 131 -35.92 -17.07 -6.76
C ASP A 131 -35.97 -18.44 -6.08
N PRO A 132 -37.11 -18.84 -5.48
CA PRO A 132 -37.29 -20.18 -4.96
C PRO A 132 -36.93 -21.16 -6.08
N LEU A 133 -36.06 -22.09 -5.76
CA LEU A 133 -35.80 -23.26 -6.58
C LEU A 133 -37.10 -24.08 -6.60
N GLU A 134 -38.11 -23.63 -7.33
CA GLU A 134 -39.27 -24.44 -7.64
C GLU A 134 -38.72 -25.66 -8.40
N PRO A 135 -38.85 -26.88 -7.84
CA PRO A 135 -38.16 -28.08 -8.33
C PRO A 135 -38.58 -28.50 -9.74
N THR A 136 -39.48 -27.75 -10.37
CA THR A 136 -40.05 -28.00 -11.69
C THR A 136 -39.38 -27.18 -12.81
N GLN A 137 -38.51 -26.20 -12.49
CA GLN A 137 -38.05 -25.25 -13.51
C GLN A 137 -36.77 -25.69 -14.26
N LYS A 138 -36.94 -25.97 -15.56
CA LYS A 138 -35.90 -26.23 -16.58
C LYS A 138 -34.81 -25.13 -16.72
N ASN A 139 -34.85 -24.07 -15.91
CA ASN A 139 -34.06 -22.84 -16.07
C ASN A 139 -32.93 -22.65 -15.05
N GLY A 140 -32.80 -23.54 -14.05
CA GLY A 140 -31.68 -23.55 -13.10
C GLY A 140 -30.28 -23.52 -13.74
N PRO A 141 -29.98 -24.35 -14.76
CA PRO A 141 -28.65 -24.39 -15.34
C PRO A 141 -28.35 -23.13 -16.17
N ALA A 142 -29.36 -22.62 -16.90
CA ALA A 142 -29.25 -21.41 -17.71
C ALA A 142 -28.85 -20.18 -16.89
N ARG A 143 -29.31 -20.10 -15.64
CA ARG A 143 -28.97 -19.03 -14.71
C ARG A 143 -27.56 -19.14 -14.16
N ILE A 144 -27.11 -20.32 -13.76
CA ILE A 144 -25.74 -20.50 -13.25
C ILE A 144 -24.71 -20.33 -14.39
N THR A 145 -25.04 -20.71 -15.64
CA THR A 145 -24.21 -20.34 -16.81
C THR A 145 -24.15 -18.82 -17.04
N LEU A 146 -25.20 -18.07 -16.73
CA LEU A 146 -25.20 -16.60 -16.83
C LEU A 146 -24.24 -15.97 -15.81
N PHE A 147 -24.09 -16.59 -14.63
CA PHE A 147 -23.11 -16.19 -13.63
C PHE A 147 -21.68 -16.33 -14.10
N SER A 148 -21.34 -17.47 -14.69
CA SER A 148 -19.95 -17.74 -15.06
C SER A 148 -19.49 -16.95 -16.29
N ARG A 149 -20.38 -16.74 -17.28
CA ARG A 149 -20.05 -15.96 -18.50
C ARG A 149 -19.69 -14.50 -18.24
N SER A 150 -19.94 -13.99 -17.03
CA SER A 150 -19.62 -12.62 -16.62
C SER A 150 -18.59 -12.59 -15.48
N ASN A 151 -17.68 -13.57 -15.44
CA ASN A 151 -16.58 -13.60 -14.47
C ASN A 151 -15.61 -12.42 -14.72
N PRO A 152 -15.54 -11.43 -13.80
CA PRO A 152 -14.66 -10.27 -13.96
C PRO A 152 -13.20 -10.55 -13.54
N PHE A 153 -12.92 -11.75 -13.02
CA PHE A 153 -11.60 -12.16 -12.55
C PHE A 153 -10.85 -13.05 -13.54
N CYS A 154 -11.46 -13.34 -14.70
CA CYS A 154 -10.80 -14.12 -15.75
C CYS A 154 -9.64 -13.33 -16.36
N ALA A 155 -8.60 -14.03 -16.83
CA ALA A 155 -7.39 -13.39 -17.37
C ALA A 155 -7.67 -12.44 -18.55
N ALA A 156 -8.74 -12.69 -19.32
CA ALA A 156 -9.17 -11.84 -20.44
C ALA A 156 -9.94 -10.58 -20.00
N ALA A 157 -10.30 -10.44 -18.73
CA ALA A 157 -11.07 -9.30 -18.24
C ALA A 157 -10.25 -7.99 -18.31
N PRO A 158 -10.87 -6.86 -18.67
CA PRO A 158 -10.19 -5.56 -18.70
C PRO A 158 -9.55 -5.17 -17.36
N SER A 159 -10.18 -5.51 -16.23
CA SER A 159 -9.66 -5.28 -14.89
C SER A 159 -8.36 -6.06 -14.64
N MET A 160 -8.26 -7.30 -15.14
CA MET A 160 -7.05 -8.13 -15.02
C MET A 160 -5.88 -7.63 -15.86
N SER A 161 -6.15 -7.16 -17.09
CA SER A 161 -5.10 -6.54 -17.93
C SER A 161 -4.52 -5.29 -17.26
N ARG A 162 -5.37 -4.45 -16.66
CA ARG A 162 -4.96 -3.28 -15.86
C ARG A 162 -4.21 -3.68 -14.60
N PHE A 163 -4.64 -4.77 -13.96
CA PHE A 163 -3.97 -5.31 -12.77
C PHE A 163 -2.50 -5.65 -13.07
N GLN A 164 -2.26 -6.42 -14.13
CA GLN A 164 -0.92 -6.80 -14.55
C GLN A 164 -0.07 -5.58 -14.93
N ALA A 165 -0.66 -4.58 -15.61
CA ALA A 165 0.02 -3.34 -15.95
C ALA A 165 0.47 -2.56 -14.70
N VAL A 166 -0.42 -2.39 -13.70
CA VAL A 166 -0.08 -1.71 -12.44
C VAL A 166 0.98 -2.48 -11.66
N GLN A 167 0.84 -3.81 -11.52
CA GLN A 167 1.82 -4.64 -10.81
C GLN A 167 3.20 -4.59 -11.46
N THR A 168 3.27 -4.68 -12.78
CA THR A 168 4.52 -4.55 -13.55
C THR A 168 5.10 -3.15 -13.40
N GLY A 169 4.25 -2.12 -13.46
CA GLY A 169 4.62 -0.73 -13.18
C GLY A 169 5.25 -0.58 -11.79
N CYS A 170 4.67 -1.18 -10.76
CA CYS A 170 5.16 -1.12 -9.38
C CYS A 170 6.54 -1.79 -9.25
N SER A 171 6.70 -2.98 -9.85
CA SER A 171 7.98 -3.68 -9.86
C SER A 171 9.08 -2.86 -10.55
N ASN A 172 8.76 -2.27 -11.70
CA ASN A 172 9.72 -1.46 -12.47
C ASN A 172 10.07 -0.16 -11.75
N LEU A 173 9.08 0.54 -11.20
CA LEU A 173 9.30 1.77 -10.45
C LEU A 173 10.14 1.51 -9.20
N LEU A 174 9.84 0.44 -8.45
CA LEU A 174 10.60 0.08 -7.25
C LEU A 174 12.09 -0.08 -7.57
N LYS A 175 12.42 -0.85 -8.61
CA LYS A 175 13.81 -1.04 -9.07
C LYS A 175 14.47 0.30 -9.43
N GLN A 176 13.76 1.20 -10.09
CA GLN A 176 14.29 2.52 -10.46
C GLN A 176 14.55 3.40 -9.24
N ILE A 177 13.61 3.45 -8.29
CA ILE A 177 13.75 4.22 -7.05
C ILE A 177 14.91 3.65 -6.21
N GLU A 178 15.00 2.34 -6.03
CA GLU A 178 16.09 1.68 -5.29
C GLU A 178 17.45 1.94 -5.93
N SER A 179 17.58 1.74 -7.24
CA SER A 179 18.81 2.05 -7.97
C SER A 179 19.22 3.51 -7.78
N ARG A 180 18.25 4.44 -7.80
CA ARG A 180 18.53 5.86 -7.62
C ARG A 180 18.89 6.20 -6.18
N ARG A 181 18.24 5.58 -5.19
CA ARG A 181 18.56 5.70 -3.77
C ARG A 181 20.00 5.27 -3.52
N ASP A 182 20.38 4.10 -4.02
CA ASP A 182 21.71 3.52 -3.78
C ASP A 182 22.82 4.37 -4.43
N LYS A 183 22.56 4.90 -5.63
CA LYS A 183 23.45 5.88 -6.30
C LYS A 183 23.60 7.16 -5.45
N THR A 184 22.49 7.69 -4.95
CA THR A 184 22.47 8.90 -4.10
C THR A 184 23.25 8.67 -2.81
N GLN A 185 23.07 7.53 -2.15
CA GLN A 185 23.85 7.15 -0.97
C GLN A 185 25.34 6.97 -1.27
N ALA A 186 25.68 6.39 -2.44
CA ALA A 186 27.07 6.26 -2.86
C ALA A 186 27.73 7.64 -3.08
N GLU A 187 27.01 8.60 -3.68
CA GLU A 187 27.47 9.99 -3.81
C GLU A 187 27.69 10.64 -2.43
N ILE A 188 26.76 10.48 -1.48
CA ILE A 188 26.94 10.96 -0.10
C ILE A 188 28.21 10.36 0.53
N ARG A 189 28.43 9.06 0.39
CA ARG A 189 29.62 8.37 0.92
C ARG A 189 30.91 8.92 0.30
N ARG A 190 30.91 9.21 -1.01
CA ARG A 190 32.07 9.80 -1.71
C ARG A 190 32.38 11.20 -1.19
N LEU A 191 31.37 12.06 -1.06
CA LEU A 191 31.53 13.42 -0.52
C LEU A 191 32.04 13.40 0.92
N LYS A 192 31.51 12.52 1.77
CA LYS A 192 32.02 12.34 3.14
C LYS A 192 33.49 11.95 3.14
N LYS A 193 33.89 10.97 2.33
CA LYS A 193 35.30 10.56 2.21
C LYS A 193 36.20 11.69 1.73
N LEU A 194 35.76 12.47 0.73
CA LEU A 194 36.50 13.62 0.23
C LEU A 194 36.68 14.70 1.30
N LYS A 195 35.62 14.98 2.07
CA LYS A 195 35.67 15.89 3.22
C LYS A 195 36.67 15.43 4.28
N TYR A 196 36.64 14.15 4.67
CA TYR A 196 37.61 13.60 5.63
C TYR A 196 39.04 13.68 5.08
N GLY A 197 39.25 13.34 3.81
CA GLY A 197 40.56 13.44 3.15
C GLY A 197 41.08 14.88 3.09
N SER A 198 40.23 15.84 2.72
CA SER A 198 40.59 17.26 2.70
C SER A 198 40.90 17.81 4.08
N ALA A 199 40.19 17.39 5.12
CA ALA A 199 40.47 17.80 6.49
C ALA A 199 41.84 17.28 6.95
N VAL A 200 42.17 16.02 6.65
CA VAL A 200 43.49 15.44 6.93
C VAL A 200 44.60 16.18 6.18
N LEU A 201 44.39 16.47 4.89
CA LEU A 201 45.35 17.25 4.09
C LEU A 201 45.57 18.65 4.66
N LEU A 202 44.50 19.33 5.06
CA LEU A 202 44.59 20.67 5.66
C LEU A 202 45.41 20.65 6.96
N VAL A 203 45.17 19.66 7.85
CA VAL A 203 45.93 19.50 9.09
C VAL A 203 47.40 19.18 8.82
N ALA A 204 47.69 18.34 7.82
CA ALA A 204 49.06 18.04 7.42
C ALA A 204 49.78 19.28 6.87
N LEU A 205 49.13 20.05 5.99
CA LEU A 205 49.68 21.28 5.42
C LEU A 205 49.94 22.34 6.49
N THR A 206 49.01 22.55 7.44
CA THR A 206 49.21 23.51 8.52
C THR A 206 50.33 23.08 9.46
N ALA A 207 50.41 21.80 9.83
CA ALA A 207 51.50 21.28 10.64
C ALA A 207 52.87 21.44 9.95
N SER A 208 52.97 21.11 8.66
CA SER A 208 54.21 21.29 7.88
C SER A 208 54.60 22.76 7.77
N LEU A 209 53.64 23.67 7.53
CA LEU A 209 53.92 25.10 7.44
C LEU A 209 54.46 25.67 8.75
N VAL A 210 53.91 25.24 9.90
CA VAL A 210 54.40 25.66 11.23
C VAL A 210 55.87 25.27 11.41
N VAL A 211 56.26 24.05 11.01
CA VAL A 211 57.66 23.59 11.08
C VAL A 211 58.58 24.42 10.19
N ILE A 212 58.15 24.74 8.96
CA ILE A 212 58.94 25.55 8.01
C ILE A 212 59.12 26.98 8.51
N VAL A 213 58.06 27.61 9.03
CA VAL A 213 58.13 28.96 9.59
C VAL A 213 59.04 29.00 10.83
N ALA A 214 58.95 28.01 11.72
CA ALA A 214 59.80 27.91 12.90
C ALA A 214 61.28 27.68 12.55
N SER A 215 61.58 27.01 11.43
CA SER A 215 62.96 26.68 11.03
C SER A 215 63.64 27.75 10.17
N HIS A 216 62.90 28.49 9.34
CA HIS A 216 63.49 29.37 8.32
C HIS A 216 63.34 30.88 8.57
N GLY A 217 62.76 31.32 9.68
CA GLY A 217 62.83 32.74 10.08
C GLY A 217 62.29 33.69 9.00
N PHE A 218 60.98 33.63 8.76
CA PHE A 218 60.18 34.63 8.06
C PHE A 218 60.44 34.80 6.55
N VAL A 219 59.59 34.17 5.73
CA VAL A 219 59.17 34.75 4.44
C VAL A 219 57.63 34.77 4.41
N MET A 220 57.09 35.98 4.35
CA MET A 220 55.66 36.30 4.28
C MET A 220 55.14 36.12 2.85
N LEU A 221 53.82 35.89 2.75
CA LEU A 221 52.95 35.90 1.56
C LEU A 221 52.74 34.55 0.86
N VAL A 222 51.51 34.01 0.95
CA VAL A 222 50.56 33.94 -0.19
C VAL A 222 49.13 34.01 0.35
N ALA A 223 48.33 34.86 -0.30
CA ALA A 223 46.91 35.10 -0.06
C ALA A 223 46.10 33.81 0.07
N GLY A 224 45.22 33.79 1.07
CA GLY A 224 44.44 32.62 1.47
C GLY A 224 43.64 31.99 0.32
N PRO A 225 43.80 30.68 0.07
CA PRO A 225 42.85 29.93 -0.73
C PRO A 225 41.86 29.18 0.17
N GLY A 226 40.56 29.37 -0.08
CA GLY A 226 39.66 28.22 -0.13
C GLY A 226 38.61 27.98 0.97
N LEU A 227 38.21 28.95 1.80
CA LEU A 227 37.08 28.72 2.72
C LEU A 227 35.71 28.55 2.02
N MET A 228 35.60 28.86 0.72
CA MET A 228 34.35 28.70 -0.03
C MET A 228 34.03 27.25 -0.44
N ALA A 229 35.03 26.36 -0.52
CA ALA A 229 34.81 24.97 -0.97
C ALA A 229 34.04 24.13 0.07
N GLY A 230 34.36 24.31 1.37
CA GLY A 230 33.75 23.54 2.45
C GLY A 230 32.23 23.79 2.61
N SER A 231 31.79 25.03 2.39
CA SER A 231 30.37 25.42 2.50
C SER A 231 29.53 24.82 1.35
N LEU A 232 30.06 24.79 0.13
CA LEU A 232 29.37 24.23 -1.04
C LEU A 232 29.21 22.70 -0.92
N GLU A 233 30.23 22.02 -0.42
CA GLU A 233 30.17 20.57 -0.18
C GLU A 233 29.16 20.21 0.91
N LEU A 234 29.12 20.97 2.01
CA LEU A 234 28.19 20.71 3.12
C LEU A 234 26.73 20.84 2.68
N VAL A 235 26.40 21.92 1.98
CA VAL A 235 25.07 22.15 1.36
C VAL A 235 24.73 21.04 0.36
N SER A 236 25.72 20.50 -0.38
CA SER A 236 25.48 19.41 -1.33
C SER A 236 25.11 18.10 -0.63
N THR A 237 25.80 17.75 0.47
CA THR A 237 25.56 16.50 1.21
C THR A 237 24.20 16.47 1.90
N GLU A 238 23.77 17.60 2.45
CA GLU A 238 22.48 17.73 3.12
C GLU A 238 21.32 17.59 2.13
N LYS A 239 21.41 18.29 0.98
CA LYS A 239 20.46 18.16 -0.13
C LYS A 239 20.37 16.72 -0.61
N LEU A 240 21.51 16.04 -0.74
CA LEU A 240 21.57 14.65 -1.18
C LEU A 240 20.99 13.68 -0.13
N GLY A 241 21.18 13.97 1.16
CA GLY A 241 20.54 13.26 2.26
C GLY A 241 19.01 13.33 2.20
N ARG A 242 18.45 14.53 1.98
CA ARG A 242 17.01 14.73 1.80
C ARG A 242 16.46 13.97 0.60
N LEU A 243 17.15 14.03 -0.54
CA LEU A 243 16.80 13.25 -1.72
C LEU A 243 16.81 11.74 -1.45
N SER A 244 17.79 11.25 -0.68
CA SER A 244 17.84 9.85 -0.26
C SER A 244 16.65 9.48 0.63
N ALA A 245 16.20 10.35 1.53
CA ALA A 245 15.06 10.11 2.41
C ALA A 245 13.73 10.08 1.64
N GLN A 246 13.56 10.98 0.65
CA GLN A 246 12.40 10.96 -0.26
C GLN A 246 12.33 9.63 -1.03
N LEU A 247 13.45 9.21 -1.62
CA LEU A 247 13.53 7.96 -2.38
C LEU A 247 13.34 6.74 -1.48
N ASP A 248 13.86 6.75 -0.25
CA ASP A 248 13.69 5.65 0.69
C ASP A 248 12.22 5.49 1.14
N THR A 249 11.55 6.60 1.44
CA THR A 249 10.12 6.62 1.78
C THR A 249 9.26 6.16 0.61
N ALA A 250 9.56 6.62 -0.61
CA ALA A 250 8.87 6.19 -1.83
C ALA A 250 9.09 4.70 -2.12
N ALA A 251 10.33 4.20 -1.99
CA ALA A 251 10.65 2.78 -2.16
C ALA A 251 9.88 1.90 -1.18
N LYS A 252 9.83 2.27 0.11
CA LYS A 252 9.03 1.58 1.12
C LYS A 252 7.55 1.55 0.74
N GLY A 253 7.00 2.69 0.33
CA GLY A 253 5.61 2.79 -0.13
C GLY A 253 5.32 1.89 -1.32
N THR A 254 6.17 1.91 -2.35
CA THR A 254 6.02 1.07 -3.55
C THR A 254 6.18 -0.41 -3.23
N TYR A 255 7.09 -0.78 -2.34
CA TYR A 255 7.27 -2.17 -1.91
C TYR A 255 6.03 -2.72 -1.20
N ILE A 256 5.47 -1.95 -0.26
CA ILE A 256 4.24 -2.38 0.45
C ILE A 256 3.09 -2.48 -0.55
N LEU A 257 2.91 -1.49 -1.44
CA LEU A 257 1.87 -1.55 -2.48
C LEU A 257 2.03 -2.80 -3.37
N LEU A 258 3.26 -3.12 -3.80
CA LEU A 258 3.51 -4.32 -4.59
C LEU A 258 3.13 -5.60 -3.83
N ARG A 259 3.41 -5.66 -2.52
CA ARG A 259 3.03 -6.79 -1.66
C ARG A 259 1.52 -6.92 -1.49
N ASP A 260 0.82 -5.79 -1.36
CA ASP A 260 -0.64 -5.76 -1.27
C ASP A 260 -1.24 -6.27 -2.58
N LEU A 261 -0.72 -5.82 -3.74
CA LEU A 261 -1.11 -6.32 -5.05
C LEU A 261 -0.83 -7.82 -5.22
N ASP A 262 0.31 -8.33 -4.77
CA ASP A 262 0.57 -9.78 -4.81
C ASP A 262 -0.45 -10.58 -4.00
N THR A 263 -0.94 -10.01 -2.88
CA THR A 263 -1.97 -10.64 -2.06
C THR A 263 -3.34 -10.58 -2.74
N VAL A 264 -3.71 -9.42 -3.28
CA VAL A 264 -4.93 -9.25 -4.07
C VAL A 264 -4.93 -10.20 -5.28
N SER A 265 -3.79 -10.37 -5.97
CA SER A 265 -3.64 -11.29 -7.10
C SER A 265 -3.97 -12.74 -6.71
N ARG A 266 -3.52 -13.19 -5.54
CA ARG A 266 -3.81 -14.54 -5.04
C ARG A 266 -5.29 -14.72 -4.69
N LEU A 267 -5.91 -13.72 -4.09
CA LEU A 267 -7.34 -13.74 -3.75
C LEU A 267 -8.23 -13.74 -5.00
N VAL A 268 -7.88 -12.90 -5.98
CA VAL A 268 -8.55 -12.86 -7.30
C VAL A 268 -8.41 -14.20 -8.02
N ALA A 269 -7.21 -14.80 -8.03
CA ALA A 269 -7.00 -16.12 -8.64
C ALA A 269 -7.83 -17.20 -7.94
N ARG A 270 -7.94 -17.18 -6.61
CA ARG A 270 -8.79 -18.11 -5.85
C ARG A 270 -10.26 -17.97 -6.27
N LEU A 271 -10.78 -16.74 -6.32
CA LEU A 271 -12.16 -16.47 -6.76
C LEU A 271 -12.41 -16.87 -8.23
N ASN A 272 -11.43 -16.67 -9.11
CA ASN A 272 -11.53 -17.12 -10.50
C ASN A 272 -11.64 -18.65 -10.57
N ASN A 273 -10.80 -19.37 -9.82
CA ASN A 273 -10.83 -20.84 -9.80
C ASN A 273 -12.15 -21.37 -9.23
N GLU A 274 -12.72 -20.74 -8.20
CA GLU A 274 -14.06 -21.11 -7.69
C GLU A 274 -15.15 -20.91 -8.74
N LEU A 275 -15.12 -19.81 -9.49
CA LEU A 275 -16.09 -19.56 -10.56
C LEU A 275 -15.95 -20.56 -11.71
N GLU A 276 -14.72 -20.88 -12.12
CA GLU A 276 -14.45 -21.93 -13.13
C GLU A 276 -14.90 -23.32 -12.64
N HIS A 277 -14.71 -23.62 -11.36
CA HIS A 277 -15.18 -24.86 -10.75
C HIS A 277 -16.72 -24.95 -10.77
N VAL A 278 -17.41 -23.89 -10.37
CA VAL A 278 -18.88 -23.78 -10.46
C VAL A 278 -19.35 -23.95 -11.91
N GLU A 279 -18.66 -23.36 -12.88
CA GLU A 279 -18.98 -23.54 -14.30
C GLU A 279 -18.86 -25.00 -14.74
N GLY A 280 -17.77 -25.67 -14.36
CA GLY A 280 -17.55 -27.08 -14.66
C GLY A 280 -18.65 -27.98 -14.09
N LEU A 281 -19.09 -27.74 -12.86
CA LEU A 281 -20.19 -28.47 -12.23
C LEU A 281 -21.51 -28.30 -13.02
N VAL A 282 -21.79 -27.09 -13.49
CA VAL A 282 -23.00 -26.81 -14.28
C VAL A 282 -22.94 -27.48 -15.65
N GLN A 283 -21.78 -27.45 -16.31
CA GLN A 283 -21.60 -28.14 -17.60
C GLN A 283 -21.78 -29.65 -17.46
N LEU A 284 -21.23 -30.26 -16.40
CA LEU A 284 -21.44 -31.69 -16.10
C LEU A 284 -22.91 -32.02 -15.83
N TRP A 285 -23.62 -31.15 -15.10
CA TRP A 285 -25.05 -31.32 -14.85
C TRP A 285 -25.88 -31.24 -16.14
N LEU A 286 -25.54 -30.33 -17.05
CA LEU A 286 -26.18 -30.22 -18.36
C LEU A 286 -25.97 -31.46 -19.24
N GLN A 287 -24.82 -32.13 -19.11
CA GLN A 287 -24.48 -33.31 -19.91
C GLN A 287 -25.17 -34.61 -19.41
N ARG A 288 -25.43 -34.75 -18.10
CA ARG A 288 -26.11 -35.93 -17.54
C ARG A 288 -27.63 -35.82 -17.68
N ARG A 289 -28.15 -36.27 -18.83
CA ARG A 289 -29.56 -36.12 -19.21
C ARG A 289 -30.53 -37.12 -18.54
N ASP A 290 -30.05 -38.26 -18.06
CA ASP A 290 -30.91 -39.40 -17.64
C ASP A 290 -31.01 -39.61 -16.10
N ASP A 291 -29.99 -39.28 -15.30
CA ASP A 291 -29.99 -39.43 -13.81
C ASP A 291 -30.34 -38.14 -13.07
N ARG A 292 -31.27 -37.36 -13.62
CA ARG A 292 -31.43 -35.94 -13.31
C ARG A 292 -31.78 -35.61 -11.85
N LEU A 293 -32.53 -36.46 -11.16
CA LEU A 293 -33.03 -36.15 -9.81
C LEU A 293 -31.93 -36.27 -8.74
N GLN A 294 -31.27 -37.42 -8.62
CA GLN A 294 -30.16 -37.60 -7.66
C GLN A 294 -28.95 -36.73 -8.02
N ALA A 295 -28.62 -36.60 -9.32
CA ALA A 295 -27.54 -35.71 -9.75
C ALA A 295 -27.86 -34.23 -9.46
N SER A 296 -29.14 -33.82 -9.49
CA SER A 296 -29.53 -32.44 -9.17
C SER A 296 -29.39 -32.10 -7.69
N GLU A 297 -29.67 -33.04 -6.79
CA GLU A 297 -29.59 -32.81 -5.34
C GLU A 297 -28.14 -32.71 -4.86
N GLU A 298 -27.26 -33.60 -5.35
CA GLU A 298 -25.83 -33.56 -5.04
C GLU A 298 -25.16 -32.31 -5.61
N VAL A 299 -25.43 -31.95 -6.87
CA VAL A 299 -24.91 -30.73 -7.49
C VAL A 299 -25.44 -29.47 -6.79
N ALA A 300 -26.72 -29.45 -6.39
CA ALA A 300 -27.28 -28.32 -5.64
C ALA A 300 -26.68 -28.22 -4.22
N SER A 301 -26.40 -29.34 -3.56
CA SER A 301 -25.74 -29.41 -2.26
C SER A 301 -24.30 -28.89 -2.33
N GLN A 302 -23.53 -29.34 -3.35
CA GLN A 302 -22.16 -28.84 -3.56
C GLN A 302 -22.15 -27.36 -3.96
N LEU A 303 -23.08 -26.92 -4.81
CA LEU A 303 -23.22 -25.52 -5.13
C LEU A 303 -23.50 -24.70 -3.87
N ARG A 304 -24.39 -25.15 -2.97
CA ARG A 304 -24.68 -24.49 -1.67
C ARG A 304 -23.47 -24.43 -0.73
N LYS A 305 -22.61 -25.44 -0.70
CA LYS A 305 -21.38 -25.42 0.12
C LYS A 305 -20.33 -24.48 -0.47
N ASN A 306 -20.08 -24.57 -1.78
CA ASN A 306 -19.15 -23.68 -2.49
C ASN A 306 -19.60 -22.21 -2.42
N ASN A 307 -20.91 -22.00 -2.42
CA ASN A 307 -21.58 -20.71 -2.27
C ASN A 307 -21.19 -19.93 -1.00
N GLN A 308 -21.11 -20.60 0.16
CA GLN A 308 -20.72 -19.93 1.41
C GLN A 308 -19.24 -19.56 1.40
N SER A 309 -18.37 -20.49 0.97
CA SER A 309 -16.93 -20.25 0.85
C SER A 309 -16.62 -19.14 -0.16
N PHE A 310 -17.34 -19.09 -1.28
CA PHE A 310 -17.18 -18.06 -2.30
C PHE A 310 -17.52 -16.66 -1.76
N ILE A 311 -18.58 -16.52 -0.97
CA ILE A 311 -18.94 -15.24 -0.35
C ILE A 311 -17.90 -14.80 0.68
N GLU A 312 -17.37 -15.75 1.47
CA GLU A 312 -16.27 -15.47 2.40
C GLU A 312 -15.00 -15.02 1.67
N GLN A 313 -14.66 -15.63 0.53
CA GLN A 313 -13.53 -15.20 -0.30
C GLN A 313 -13.76 -13.80 -0.91
N LEU A 314 -14.98 -13.45 -1.29
CA LEU A 314 -15.31 -12.09 -1.76
C LEU A 314 -15.17 -11.07 -0.63
N ASP A 315 -15.56 -11.42 0.60
CA ASP A 315 -15.37 -10.58 1.78
C ASP A 315 -13.87 -10.39 2.09
N GLU A 316 -13.07 -11.46 2.00
CA GLU A 316 -11.60 -11.42 2.20
C GLU A 316 -10.92 -10.52 1.15
N LEU A 317 -11.31 -10.64 -0.12
CA LEU A 317 -10.81 -9.77 -1.20
C LEU A 317 -11.20 -8.31 -0.96
N GLU A 318 -12.47 -8.05 -0.64
CA GLU A 318 -12.94 -6.69 -0.36
C GLU A 318 -12.17 -6.05 0.80
N GLU A 319 -11.96 -6.79 1.89
CA GLU A 319 -11.19 -6.32 3.04
C GLU A 319 -9.75 -5.95 2.64
N HIS A 320 -9.05 -6.80 1.89
CA HIS A 320 -7.70 -6.50 1.42
C HIS A 320 -7.65 -5.31 0.47
N LEU A 321 -8.68 -5.09 -0.36
CA LEU A 321 -8.74 -3.90 -1.20
C LEU A 321 -8.83 -2.62 -0.37
N TYR A 322 -9.59 -2.62 0.72
CA TYR A 322 -9.64 -1.49 1.64
C TYR A 322 -8.32 -1.25 2.37
N LEU A 323 -7.66 -2.33 2.80
CA LEU A 323 -6.31 -2.21 3.38
C LEU A 323 -5.33 -1.61 2.37
N CYS A 324 -5.37 -2.05 1.11
CA CYS A 324 -4.54 -1.51 0.03
C CYS A 324 -4.76 0.01 -0.15
N PHE A 325 -6.01 0.48 -0.18
CA PHE A 325 -6.31 1.92 -0.24
C PHE A 325 -5.71 2.70 0.94
N MET A 326 -5.88 2.18 2.16
CA MET A 326 -5.32 2.80 3.37
C MET A 326 -3.79 2.89 3.28
N THR A 327 -3.13 1.81 2.85
CA THR A 327 -1.69 1.77 2.63
C THR A 327 -1.26 2.81 1.58
N ILE A 328 -1.99 2.91 0.45
CA ILE A 328 -1.70 3.86 -0.62
C ILE A 328 -1.72 5.30 -0.08
N ASN A 329 -2.79 5.69 0.61
CA ASN A 329 -2.93 7.05 1.16
C ASN A 329 -1.86 7.35 2.20
N ARG A 330 -1.60 6.41 3.11
CA ARG A 330 -0.51 6.55 4.09
C ARG A 330 0.84 6.74 3.41
N ALA A 331 1.14 5.94 2.39
CA ALA A 331 2.40 6.03 1.67
C ALA A 331 2.53 7.37 0.93
N ARG A 332 1.48 7.83 0.24
CA ARG A 332 1.46 9.14 -0.44
C ARG A 332 1.66 10.29 0.54
N ASN A 333 1.02 10.24 1.70
CA ASN A 333 1.18 11.24 2.76
C ASN A 333 2.60 11.27 3.32
N LEU A 334 3.22 10.11 3.57
CA LEU A 334 4.61 10.04 4.06
C LEU A 334 5.60 10.61 3.03
N VAL A 335 5.47 10.26 1.75
CA VAL A 335 6.32 10.82 0.69
C VAL A 335 6.12 12.33 0.57
N THR A 336 4.88 12.80 0.63
CA THR A 336 4.55 14.23 0.57
C THR A 336 5.15 15.00 1.74
N LYS A 337 5.04 14.45 2.95
CA LYS A 337 5.65 15.03 4.15
C LYS A 337 7.18 15.16 3.99
N GLU A 338 7.84 14.14 3.43
CA GLU A 338 9.28 14.18 3.19
C GLU A 338 9.67 15.23 2.13
N ILE A 339 8.87 15.39 1.08
CA ILE A 339 9.04 16.44 0.05
C ILE A 339 8.89 17.84 0.67
N LEU A 340 7.88 18.04 1.52
CA LEU A 340 7.62 19.32 2.18
C LEU A 340 8.71 19.68 3.20
N ASN A 341 9.11 18.74 4.06
CA ASN A 341 10.21 18.90 5.01
C ASN A 341 11.52 19.27 4.30
N SER A 342 11.73 18.70 3.11
CA SER A 342 12.90 19.02 2.29
C SER A 342 12.88 20.45 1.74
N SER A 343 11.70 21.05 1.60
CA SER A 343 11.48 22.37 1.01
C SER A 343 11.55 23.50 2.03
N THR A 344 10.94 23.35 3.21
CA THR A 344 10.94 24.35 4.30
C THR A 344 12.34 24.63 4.87
N ILE A 345 13.24 23.65 4.88
CA ILE A 345 14.61 23.85 5.35
C ILE A 345 15.49 24.46 4.24
N SER A 346 15.07 24.39 2.97
CA SER A 346 15.80 25.05 1.85
C SER A 346 15.62 26.57 1.84
N THR A 347 14.52 27.09 2.38
CA THR A 347 14.24 28.53 2.51
C THR A 347 14.98 29.18 3.69
N LEU A 348 15.27 28.41 4.75
CA LEU A 348 16.05 28.89 5.91
C LEU A 348 17.57 28.99 5.61
N ASN A 349 18.08 28.20 4.66
CA ASN A 349 19.51 28.14 4.33
C ASN A 349 19.91 28.97 3.08
N SER A 350 19.01 29.81 2.55
CA SER A 350 19.40 30.80 1.52
C SER A 350 19.94 32.06 2.20
N PRO A 351 21.18 32.50 1.90
CA PRO A 351 21.61 33.82 2.32
C PRO A 351 20.73 34.85 1.61
N ASN A 352 20.10 35.75 2.37
CA ASN A 352 19.39 36.90 1.81
C ASN A 352 20.32 37.63 0.84
N PRO A 353 19.91 37.90 -0.41
CA PRO A 353 20.60 38.86 -1.24
C PRO A 353 20.29 40.24 -0.68
N LEU A 354 21.28 40.85 -0.03
CA LEU A 354 21.34 42.30 0.18
C LEU A 354 22.44 42.84 -0.73
#